data_AF-A0AAN5YTR1-F1
#
_entry.id   AF-A0AAN5YTR1-F1
#
_cell.length_a   1.000
_cell.length_b   1.000
_cell.length_c   1.000
_cell.angle_alpha   90.00
_cell.angle_beta   90.00
_cell.angle_gamma   90.00
#
_symmetry.space_group_name_H-M   'P 1'
#
loop_
_entity.id
_entity.type
_entity.pdbx_description
1 polymer ?
#
loop_
_entity_poly.entity_id
_entity_poly.type
_entity_poly.pdbx_seq_one_letter_code
_entity_poly.pdbx_strand_id
1 'polypeptide(L)'
;MGGYYYTGCVVCGIEAGFGSCQSICAHYRDLKKSGQGAQLRWLDADELERTYRFREKREWVDTLRLIYFDRSSQAYRLSGIAHLADPHATYFKAPIDRNQACIGLTNRDLAGLVRCHAQNVALWSRSLAKPVDWREFAFVVHASCWSLTLKIVDPHAEDHLHTILAVSLKRMTELHTEEFGVLDSCNKKQRAQDPFRSPVVGKLIEECKRRRAEPAPALRRSSRVRSRMPRLNLPCDILCLILDRLDYLSVRRFCQAVDCPPMDSYWRCRAAPHLFELDEIRHEDLDWRHLCLEIEKLRRSSETFWGRDRTLRILRHNKDACLRNLEKAQPLTPKDVINYIQFGAGRDSAFNRVFKYPVEFN
;
A
#
# COMPACT_ATOMS: atom_id res chain seq x y z
N MET A 1 30.22 12.93 -9.26
CA MET A 1 28.78 13.02 -9.62
C MET A 1 28.03 11.94 -8.85
N GLY A 2 27.31 12.31 -7.79
CA GLY A 2 26.54 11.35 -6.99
C GLY A 2 25.31 10.90 -7.76
N GLY A 3 25.30 9.66 -8.26
CA GLY A 3 24.13 9.09 -8.88
C GLY A 3 23.03 8.89 -7.84
N TYR A 4 21.81 9.37 -8.11
CA TYR A 4 20.64 9.00 -7.31
C TYR A 4 20.29 7.54 -7.61
N TYR A 5 20.54 6.66 -6.63
CA TYR A 5 20.15 5.25 -6.71
C TYR A 5 18.67 5.13 -6.35
N TYR A 6 17.84 4.81 -7.34
CA TYR A 6 16.43 4.55 -7.11
C TYR A 6 16.24 3.24 -6.34
N THR A 7 15.66 3.33 -5.14
CA THR A 7 15.24 2.16 -4.35
C THR A 7 13.72 2.19 -4.23
N GLY A 8 13.04 1.31 -4.97
CA GLY A 8 11.60 1.17 -4.93
C GLY A 8 11.15 0.11 -3.93
N CYS A 9 9.96 0.29 -3.36
CA CYS A 9 9.27 -0.78 -2.65
C CYS A 9 8.93 -1.91 -3.63
N VAL A 10 9.33 -3.15 -3.33
CA VAL A 10 9.10 -4.29 -4.23
C VAL A 10 7.63 -4.67 -4.38
N VAL A 11 6.75 -4.16 -3.51
CA VAL A 11 5.31 -4.43 -3.57
C VAL A 11 4.58 -3.42 -4.46
N CYS A 12 4.86 -2.13 -4.34
CA CYS A 12 4.08 -1.07 -5.02
C CYS A 12 4.87 -0.32 -6.10
N GLY A 13 6.19 -0.45 -6.14
CA GLY A 13 7.07 0.28 -7.06
C GLY A 13 7.13 1.78 -6.77
N ILE A 14 6.62 2.24 -5.63
CA ILE A 14 6.81 3.63 -5.18
C ILE A 14 8.16 3.70 -4.47
N GLU A 15 8.88 4.80 -4.66
CA GLU A 15 10.17 5.04 -4.02
C GLU A 15 10.09 4.84 -2.50
N ALA A 16 11.01 4.06 -1.98
CA ALA A 16 11.31 4.02 -0.56
C ALA A 16 12.14 5.26 -0.24
N GLY A 17 11.57 6.18 0.54
CA GLY A 17 12.21 7.46 0.78
C GLY A 17 13.46 7.31 1.66
N PHE A 18 14.59 7.84 1.19
CA PHE A 18 15.71 8.23 2.05
C PHE A 18 15.46 9.63 2.65
N GLY A 19 14.20 9.94 2.95
CA GLY A 19 13.73 11.26 3.34
C GLY A 19 13.83 11.50 4.85
N SER A 20 13.92 12.77 5.25
CA SER A 20 13.79 13.20 6.64
C SER A 20 12.30 13.41 6.98
N CYS A 21 11.57 12.33 7.27
CA CYS A 21 10.27 12.44 7.93
C CYS A 21 10.46 13.09 9.31
N GLN A 22 9.98 14.33 9.44
CA GLN A 22 10.16 15.11 10.66
C GLN A 22 9.03 14.90 11.66
N SER A 23 7.85 14.40 11.29
CA SER A 23 6.66 14.35 12.14
C SER A 23 6.71 13.25 13.20
N ILE A 24 6.98 11.99 12.81
CA ILE A 24 7.30 10.92 13.77
C ILE A 24 8.47 11.37 14.66
N CYS A 25 9.51 11.95 14.05
CA CYS A 25 10.66 12.49 14.80
C CYS A 25 10.34 13.71 15.66
N ALA A 26 9.30 14.49 15.35
CA ALA A 26 8.89 15.69 16.10
C ALA A 26 8.04 15.26 17.29
N HIS A 27 7.05 14.40 17.08
CA HIS A 27 6.31 13.74 18.16
C HIS A 27 7.26 13.08 19.17
N TYR A 28 8.26 12.33 18.67
CA TYR A 28 9.27 11.75 19.55
C TYR A 28 10.29 12.77 20.10
N ARG A 29 10.55 13.91 19.44
CA ARG A 29 11.35 15.01 20.00
C ARG A 29 10.61 15.75 21.11
N ASP A 30 9.29 15.87 21.03
CA ASP A 30 8.49 16.48 22.09
C ASP A 30 8.41 15.56 23.31
N LEU A 31 8.32 14.24 23.10
CA LEU A 31 8.57 13.23 24.13
C LEU A 31 10.00 13.29 24.71
N LYS A 32 10.93 14.01 24.08
CA LYS A 32 12.38 14.07 24.40
C LYS A 32 12.80 15.32 25.17
N LYS A 33 11.93 16.33 25.32
CA LYS A 33 12.17 17.42 26.30
C LYS A 33 12.30 16.90 27.75
N SER A 34 12.06 15.59 27.96
CA SER A 34 12.35 14.82 29.18
C SER A 34 13.75 14.19 29.27
N GLY A 35 14.70 14.45 28.35
CA GLY A 35 16.14 14.43 28.70
C GLY A 35 17.09 13.37 28.12
N GLN A 36 16.92 12.84 26.90
CA GLN A 36 17.96 11.96 26.28
C GLN A 36 18.17 12.28 24.80
N GLY A 37 19.43 12.44 24.35
CA GLY A 37 19.86 12.88 23.00
C GLY A 37 19.48 11.99 21.80
N ALA A 38 20.05 12.28 20.62
CA ALA A 38 19.78 11.61 19.32
C ALA A 38 20.23 10.13 19.26
N GLN A 39 19.59 9.27 20.05
CA GLN A 39 19.78 7.82 20.03
C GLN A 39 18.68 7.14 19.22
N LEU A 40 19.05 6.04 18.53
CA LEU A 40 18.13 5.08 17.93
C LEU A 40 17.18 4.56 19.01
N ARG A 41 15.88 4.72 18.81
CA ARG A 41 14.87 4.19 19.74
C ARG A 41 14.29 2.90 19.22
N TRP A 42 14.16 1.94 20.11
CA TRP A 42 13.54 0.65 19.87
C TRP A 42 12.12 0.68 20.42
N LEU A 43 11.18 0.16 19.64
CA LEU A 43 9.76 0.09 19.95
C LEU A 43 9.24 -1.27 19.52
N ASP A 44 8.03 -1.61 19.96
CA ASP A 44 7.25 -2.67 19.34
C ASP A 44 6.76 -2.23 17.94
N ALA A 45 6.87 -3.11 16.96
CA ALA A 45 6.51 -2.81 15.58
C ALA A 45 5.00 -2.56 15.43
N ASP A 46 4.17 -3.34 16.11
CA ASP A 46 2.71 -3.20 16.07
C ASP A 46 2.27 -1.93 16.80
N GLU A 47 2.96 -1.54 17.87
CA GLU A 47 2.76 -0.24 18.53
C GLU A 47 3.04 0.91 17.56
N LEU A 48 4.14 0.87 16.80
CA LEU A 48 4.49 1.90 15.83
C LEU A 48 3.43 2.01 14.71
N GLU A 49 3.01 0.87 14.13
CA GLU A 49 1.96 0.83 13.10
C GLU A 49 0.62 1.37 13.65
N ARG A 50 0.22 0.96 14.87
CA ARG A 50 -1.04 1.40 15.49
C ARG A 50 -1.05 2.88 15.88
N THR A 51 0.08 3.40 16.35
CA THR A 51 0.22 4.77 16.85
C THR A 51 0.20 5.76 15.71
N TYR A 52 1.06 5.56 14.72
CA TYR A 52 1.20 6.52 13.63
C TYR A 52 0.17 6.31 12.55
N ARG A 53 -0.23 5.05 12.29
CA ARG A 53 -1.12 4.65 11.20
C ARG A 53 -0.76 5.27 9.84
N PHE A 54 0.48 5.76 9.72
CA PHE A 54 1.07 6.43 8.58
C PHE A 54 0.15 7.49 7.94
N ARG A 55 -0.48 8.32 8.79
CA ARG A 55 -1.48 9.33 8.40
C ARG A 55 -0.88 10.43 7.53
N GLU A 56 0.37 10.78 7.80
CA GLU A 56 1.07 11.76 6.99
C GLU A 56 1.78 11.10 5.81
N LYS A 57 1.77 11.81 4.69
CA LYS A 57 2.40 11.41 3.43
C LYS A 57 3.83 10.88 3.56
N ARG A 58 4.65 11.49 4.42
CA ARG A 58 6.04 11.07 4.64
C ARG A 58 6.14 9.83 5.53
N GLU A 59 5.20 9.61 6.43
CA GLU A 59 5.19 8.44 7.31
C GLU A 59 4.99 7.15 6.53
N TRP A 60 4.19 7.15 5.46
CA TRP A 60 4.04 5.96 4.62
C TRP A 60 5.35 5.62 3.88
N VAL A 61 5.96 6.60 3.21
CA VAL A 61 7.13 6.34 2.35
C VAL A 61 8.43 6.14 3.11
N ASP A 62 8.52 6.63 4.36
CA ASP A 62 9.74 6.61 5.17
C ASP A 62 9.71 5.52 6.28
N THR A 63 8.64 4.71 6.36
CA THR A 63 8.54 3.53 7.24
C THR A 63 8.62 2.24 6.44
N LEU A 64 9.71 1.51 6.64
CA LEU A 64 10.12 0.45 5.74
C LEU A 64 10.48 -0.82 6.52
N ARG A 65 10.17 -1.95 5.92
CA ARG A 65 10.69 -3.27 6.26
C ARG A 65 11.62 -3.73 5.14
N LEU A 66 12.45 -4.72 5.44
CA LEU A 66 13.33 -5.40 4.51
C LEU A 66 12.93 -6.87 4.40
N ILE A 67 12.88 -7.38 3.17
CA ILE A 67 12.88 -8.82 2.90
C ILE A 67 14.32 -9.20 2.54
N TYR A 68 14.93 -10.08 3.30
CA TYR A 68 16.34 -10.45 3.13
C TYR A 68 16.53 -11.97 3.24
N PHE A 69 17.59 -12.49 2.62
CA PHE A 69 17.94 -13.90 2.72
C PHE A 69 18.75 -14.15 4.00
N ASP A 70 18.19 -14.90 4.95
CA ASP A 70 18.88 -15.33 6.15
C ASP A 70 19.69 -16.59 5.85
N ARG A 71 21.02 -16.44 5.88
CA ARG A 71 21.96 -17.54 5.61
C ARG A 71 21.91 -18.62 6.70
N SER A 72 21.47 -18.30 7.91
CA SER A 72 21.39 -19.30 8.98
C SER A 72 20.24 -20.27 8.74
N SER A 73 19.06 -19.75 8.35
CA SER A 73 17.88 -20.56 8.06
C SER A 73 17.74 -20.96 6.60
N GLN A 74 18.65 -20.50 5.72
CA GLN A 74 18.58 -20.68 4.26
C GLN A 74 17.23 -20.27 3.65
N ALA A 75 16.62 -19.22 4.20
CA ALA A 75 15.29 -18.77 3.83
C ALA A 75 15.18 -17.24 3.83
N TYR A 76 14.21 -16.72 3.07
CA TYR A 76 13.88 -15.30 3.17
C TYR A 76 13.15 -15.00 4.47
N ARG A 77 13.50 -13.88 5.10
CA ARG A 77 12.87 -13.38 6.31
C ARG A 77 12.46 -11.93 6.14
N LEU A 78 11.41 -11.56 6.87
CA LEU A 78 10.96 -10.19 7.01
C LEU A 78 11.63 -9.55 8.23
N SER A 79 12.18 -8.36 8.04
CA SER A 79 12.74 -7.55 9.11
C SER A 79 11.64 -6.87 9.93
N GLY A 80 12.04 -6.27 11.05
CA GLY A 80 11.25 -5.27 11.74
C GLY A 80 11.11 -3.97 10.95
N ILE A 81 10.47 -2.98 11.56
CA ILE A 81 10.23 -1.68 10.94
C ILE A 81 11.40 -0.76 11.23
N ALA A 82 11.85 -0.02 10.22
CA ALA A 82 12.74 1.10 10.41
C ALA A 82 12.12 2.38 9.84
N HIS A 83 12.35 3.47 10.58
CA HIS A 83 11.92 4.80 10.20
C HIS A 83 13.15 5.70 10.03
N LEU A 84 13.29 6.23 8.81
CA LEU A 84 14.42 6.99 8.26
C LEU A 84 15.57 6.14 7.70
N ALA A 85 16.06 6.55 6.53
CA ALA A 85 17.40 6.20 6.09
C ALA A 85 18.38 7.31 6.49
N ASP A 86 19.61 6.94 6.82
CA ASP A 86 20.67 7.94 7.03
C ASP A 86 20.95 8.64 5.69
N PRO A 87 20.69 9.95 5.57
CA PRO A 87 20.86 10.68 4.31
C PRO A 87 22.33 10.73 3.85
N HIS A 88 23.28 10.40 4.73
CA HIS A 88 24.70 10.29 4.41
C HIS A 88 25.15 8.85 4.17
N ALA A 89 24.33 7.85 4.50
CA ALA A 89 24.64 6.45 4.25
C ALA A 89 24.16 6.01 2.87
N THR A 90 24.94 5.17 2.22
CA THR A 90 24.58 4.49 0.96
C THR A 90 23.64 3.29 1.18
N TYR A 91 23.16 3.10 2.41
CA TYR A 91 22.40 1.93 2.82
C TYR A 91 21.33 2.27 3.86
N PHE A 92 20.26 1.49 3.87
CA PHE A 92 19.18 1.51 4.85
C PHE A 92 19.37 0.39 5.88
N LYS A 93 18.98 0.59 7.13
CA LYS A 93 19.10 -0.38 8.23
C LYS A 93 17.74 -0.68 8.85
N ALA A 94 17.43 -1.95 9.08
CA ALA A 94 16.20 -2.37 9.78
C ALA A 94 16.47 -3.49 10.82
N PRO A 95 15.68 -3.61 11.89
CA PRO A 95 15.77 -4.69 12.87
C PRO A 95 15.68 -6.09 12.26
N ILE A 96 16.51 -7.02 12.71
CA ILE A 96 16.37 -8.45 12.36
C ILE A 96 15.08 -9.02 12.95
N ASP A 97 14.73 -8.62 14.17
CA ASP A 97 13.48 -9.03 14.81
C ASP A 97 12.29 -8.34 14.14
N ARG A 98 11.38 -9.15 13.58
CA ARG A 98 10.19 -8.69 12.86
C ARG A 98 9.24 -7.85 13.72
N ASN A 99 9.27 -8.07 15.04
CA ASN A 99 8.40 -7.41 16.00
C ASN A 99 9.02 -6.12 16.55
N GLN A 100 10.24 -5.78 16.14
CA GLN A 100 10.90 -4.56 16.57
C GLN A 100 10.75 -3.45 15.54
N ALA A 101 10.56 -2.24 16.05
CA ALA A 101 10.63 -1.00 15.30
C ALA A 101 11.84 -0.20 15.77
N CYS A 102 12.56 0.43 14.84
CA CYS A 102 13.57 1.42 15.19
C CYS A 102 13.29 2.78 14.55
N ILE A 103 13.40 3.84 15.35
CA ILE A 103 13.22 5.23 14.93
C ILE A 103 14.52 6.00 15.14
N GLY A 104 14.93 6.73 14.10
CA GLY A 104 16.09 7.61 14.15
C GLY A 104 17.32 7.01 13.48
N LEU A 105 18.44 7.69 13.61
CA LEU A 105 19.70 7.32 12.99
C LEU A 105 20.70 6.84 14.05
N THR A 106 21.54 5.89 13.69
CA THR A 106 22.71 5.50 14.48
C THR A 106 23.90 5.30 13.56
N ASN A 107 25.02 5.94 13.92
CA ASN A 107 26.31 5.74 13.24
C ASN A 107 26.99 4.45 13.71
N ARG A 108 26.43 3.75 14.69
CA ARG A 108 26.98 2.48 15.20
C ARG A 108 26.45 1.31 14.38
N ASP A 109 27.34 0.39 14.06
CA ASP A 109 26.96 -0.92 13.57
C ASP A 109 26.50 -1.76 14.76
N LEU A 110 25.18 -1.80 14.97
CA LEU A 110 24.56 -2.61 16.00
C LEU A 110 24.35 -4.03 15.48
N ALA A 111 24.74 -5.02 16.28
CA ALA A 111 24.24 -6.38 16.11
C ALA A 111 22.69 -6.35 16.16
N GLY A 112 22.03 -7.12 15.29
CA GLY A 112 20.56 -7.10 15.22
C GLY A 112 19.96 -6.23 14.12
N LEU A 113 20.76 -5.68 13.19
CA LEU A 113 20.28 -4.90 12.04
C LEU A 113 20.66 -5.53 10.68
N VAL A 114 19.71 -5.57 9.75
CA VAL A 114 19.92 -5.93 8.33
C VAL A 114 20.13 -4.67 7.51
N ARG A 115 21.03 -4.74 6.52
CA ARG A 115 21.37 -3.62 5.63
C ARG A 115 20.83 -3.85 4.24
N CYS A 116 20.20 -2.81 3.69
CA CYS A 116 19.86 -2.71 2.29
C CYS A 116 20.78 -1.69 1.64
N HIS A 117 21.67 -2.15 0.77
CA HIS A 117 22.58 -1.27 0.02
C HIS A 117 21.86 -0.75 -1.22
N ALA A 118 21.60 0.56 -1.28
CA ALA A 118 20.87 1.17 -2.39
C ALA A 118 21.57 0.91 -3.74
N GLN A 119 22.90 0.79 -3.73
CA GLN A 119 23.72 0.44 -4.90
C GLN A 119 23.48 -0.99 -5.41
N ASN A 120 23.18 -1.93 -4.51
CA ASN A 120 22.84 -3.31 -4.87
C ASN A 120 21.40 -3.37 -5.39
N VAL A 121 20.49 -2.64 -4.75
CA VAL A 121 19.04 -2.68 -5.04
C VAL A 121 18.64 -1.74 -6.17
N ALA A 122 19.60 -1.05 -6.77
CA ALA A 122 19.45 -0.34 -8.04
C ALA A 122 19.26 -1.30 -9.24
N LEU A 123 18.66 -2.48 -9.00
CA LEU A 123 18.20 -3.48 -9.96
C LEU A 123 17.33 -2.87 -11.07
N TRP A 124 16.55 -1.86 -10.69
CA TRP A 124 15.67 -1.09 -11.57
C TRP A 124 16.39 0.06 -12.28
N SER A 125 17.63 0.36 -11.88
CA SER A 125 18.42 1.47 -12.39
C SER A 125 19.32 1.03 -13.54
N ARG A 126 19.81 2.01 -14.30
CA ARG A 126 20.69 1.82 -15.48
C ARG A 126 21.99 1.07 -15.17
N SER A 127 22.41 0.99 -13.91
CA SER A 127 23.76 0.58 -13.53
C SER A 127 23.77 -0.31 -12.29
N LEU A 128 23.50 -1.62 -12.45
CA LEU A 128 24.10 -2.59 -11.54
C LEU A 128 25.61 -2.50 -11.74
N ALA A 129 26.33 -1.97 -10.74
CA ALA A 129 27.76 -1.70 -10.86
C ALA A 129 28.55 -3.00 -11.14
N LYS A 130 28.13 -4.12 -10.56
CA LYS A 130 28.62 -5.49 -10.79
C LYS A 130 27.51 -6.50 -10.48
N PRO A 131 27.53 -7.71 -11.06
CA PRO A 131 26.69 -8.81 -10.57
C PRO A 131 27.00 -9.07 -9.09
N VAL A 132 25.94 -9.19 -8.29
CA VAL A 132 26.01 -9.50 -6.86
C VAL A 132 25.35 -10.87 -6.66
N ASP A 133 25.78 -11.62 -5.64
CA ASP A 133 25.08 -12.85 -5.24
C ASP A 133 23.63 -12.50 -4.87
N TRP A 134 22.66 -13.24 -5.41
CA TRP A 134 21.23 -13.03 -5.14
C TRP A 134 20.88 -13.08 -3.64
N ARG A 135 21.71 -13.75 -2.82
CA ARG A 135 21.58 -13.85 -1.36
C ARG A 135 22.00 -12.59 -0.60
N GLU A 136 22.66 -11.65 -1.26
CA GLU A 136 23.11 -10.39 -0.65
C GLU A 136 22.13 -9.24 -0.85
N PHE A 137 21.04 -9.49 -1.58
CA PHE A 137 19.98 -8.51 -1.76
C PHE A 137 19.06 -8.50 -0.52
N ALA A 138 18.81 -7.29 -0.03
CA ALA A 138 17.72 -6.99 0.86
C ALA A 138 16.76 -6.04 0.15
N PHE A 139 15.50 -6.41 0.08
CA PHE A 139 14.48 -5.71 -0.69
C PHE A 139 13.61 -4.86 0.21
N VAL A 140 13.38 -3.61 -0.21
CA VAL A 140 12.58 -2.68 0.59
C VAL A 140 11.09 -2.92 0.37
N VAL A 141 10.33 -2.87 1.45
CA VAL A 141 8.86 -2.89 1.45
C VAL A 141 8.35 -1.80 2.38
N HIS A 142 7.39 -0.97 1.98
CA HIS A 142 6.74 -0.05 2.93
C HIS A 142 5.98 -0.86 3.99
N ALA A 143 6.04 -0.47 5.26
CA ALA A 143 5.37 -1.19 6.34
C ALA A 143 3.87 -1.39 6.03
N SER A 144 3.18 -0.35 5.57
CA SER A 144 1.77 -0.44 5.16
C SER A 144 1.54 -1.30 3.91
N CYS A 145 2.47 -1.33 2.94
CA CYS A 145 2.38 -2.23 1.80
C CYS A 145 2.45 -3.69 2.26
N TRP A 146 3.27 -4.00 3.26
CA TRP A 146 3.30 -5.31 3.88
C TRP A 146 1.97 -5.66 4.56
N SER A 147 1.41 -4.75 5.37
CA SER A 147 0.10 -4.96 6.00
C SER A 147 -1.01 -5.21 4.97
N LEU A 148 -0.97 -4.52 3.82
CA LEU A 148 -1.89 -4.78 2.71
C LEU A 148 -1.66 -6.15 2.06
N THR A 149 -0.40 -6.59 1.90
CA THR A 149 -0.08 -7.92 1.38
C THR A 149 -0.73 -8.99 2.25
N LEU A 150 -0.58 -8.89 3.58
CA LEU A 150 -1.22 -9.82 4.53
C LEU A 150 -2.75 -9.84 4.38
N LYS A 151 -3.38 -8.69 4.15
CA LYS A 151 -4.84 -8.58 4.01
C LYS A 151 -5.37 -9.09 2.67
N ILE A 152 -4.64 -8.86 1.57
CA ILE A 152 -5.17 -9.04 0.20
C ILE A 152 -4.64 -10.31 -0.44
N VAL A 153 -3.34 -10.56 -0.33
CA VAL A 153 -2.65 -11.66 -0.98
C VAL A 153 -2.85 -12.92 -0.17
N ASP A 154 -2.27 -12.95 1.04
CA ASP A 154 -2.35 -14.09 1.94
C ASP A 154 -2.04 -13.65 3.39
N PRO A 155 -2.91 -13.93 4.38
CA PRO A 155 -2.61 -13.71 5.81
C PRO A 155 -1.35 -14.42 6.31
N HIS A 156 -0.95 -15.49 5.62
CA HIS A 156 0.23 -16.32 5.91
C HIS A 156 1.37 -16.06 4.92
N ALA A 157 1.41 -14.89 4.27
CA ALA A 157 2.44 -14.53 3.28
C ALA A 157 3.90 -14.64 3.79
N GLU A 158 4.14 -14.60 5.10
CA GLU A 158 5.46 -14.86 5.68
C GLU A 158 5.93 -16.31 5.46
N ASP A 159 5.02 -17.29 5.47
CA ASP A 159 5.35 -18.72 5.35
C ASP A 159 5.89 -19.07 3.96
N HIS A 160 5.54 -18.26 2.96
CA HIS A 160 5.96 -18.41 1.56
C HIS A 160 6.53 -17.10 1.02
N LEU A 161 7.32 -16.40 1.84
CA LEU A 161 7.91 -15.11 1.51
C LEU A 161 8.73 -15.13 0.21
N HIS A 162 9.35 -16.26 -0.10
CA HIS A 162 10.09 -16.47 -1.35
C HIS A 162 9.16 -16.36 -2.58
N THR A 163 7.95 -16.91 -2.53
CA THR A 163 6.96 -16.81 -3.62
C THR A 163 6.48 -15.38 -3.78
N ILE A 164 6.10 -14.74 -2.68
CA ILE A 164 5.65 -13.34 -2.68
C ILE A 164 6.73 -12.45 -3.29
N LEU A 165 7.98 -12.60 -2.84
CA LEU A 165 9.11 -11.83 -3.33
C LEU A 165 9.36 -12.07 -4.82
N ALA A 166 9.35 -13.32 -5.29
CA ALA A 166 9.59 -13.65 -6.69
C ALA A 166 8.53 -13.00 -7.61
N VAL A 167 7.26 -13.18 -7.27
CA VAL A 167 6.12 -12.63 -8.04
C VAL A 167 6.14 -11.10 -8.01
N SER A 168 6.38 -10.51 -6.83
CA SER A 168 6.51 -9.06 -6.68
C SER A 168 7.65 -8.49 -7.52
N LEU A 169 8.84 -9.10 -7.48
CA LEU A 169 9.99 -8.67 -8.29
C LEU A 169 9.70 -8.75 -9.79
N LYS A 170 9.14 -9.88 -10.26
CA LYS A 170 8.72 -10.04 -11.66
C LYS A 170 7.72 -8.96 -12.06
N ARG A 171 6.71 -8.73 -11.22
CA ARG A 171 5.69 -7.71 -11.52
C ARG A 171 6.29 -6.30 -11.57
N MET A 172 7.19 -5.97 -10.66
CA MET A 172 7.86 -4.67 -10.67
C MET A 172 8.73 -4.49 -11.92
N THR A 173 9.39 -5.53 -12.42
CA THR A 173 10.17 -5.41 -13.67
C THR A 173 9.29 -5.12 -14.87
N GLU A 174 8.14 -5.78 -14.98
CA GLU A 174 7.16 -5.56 -16.05
C GLU A 174 6.61 -4.13 -16.00
N LEU A 175 6.20 -3.68 -14.81
CA LEU A 175 5.68 -2.33 -14.62
C LEU A 175 6.74 -1.25 -14.89
N HIS A 176 8.00 -1.52 -14.52
CA HIS A 176 9.11 -0.62 -14.83
C HIS A 176 9.30 -0.45 -16.35
N THR A 177 9.12 -1.53 -17.12
CA THR A 177 9.22 -1.47 -18.59
C THR A 177 8.05 -0.77 -19.27
N GLU A 178 6.85 -0.87 -18.69
CA GLU A 178 5.62 -0.34 -19.28
C GLU A 178 5.35 1.13 -18.90
N GLU A 179 5.74 1.57 -17.70
CA GLU A 179 5.18 2.81 -17.12
C GLU A 179 6.17 3.77 -16.44
N PHE A 180 7.46 3.43 -16.24
CA PHE A 180 8.35 4.23 -15.39
C PHE A 180 9.52 4.91 -16.11
N GLY A 181 9.41 6.23 -16.28
CA GLY A 181 10.56 7.13 -16.24
C GLY A 181 10.92 7.52 -14.80
N VAL A 182 12.20 7.58 -14.45
CA VAL A 182 12.71 7.96 -13.10
C VAL A 182 12.15 9.31 -12.62
N LEU A 183 11.80 10.24 -13.52
CA LEU A 183 11.16 11.52 -13.18
C LEU A 183 9.73 11.38 -12.62
N ASP A 184 9.01 10.33 -13.00
CA ASP A 184 7.60 10.13 -12.61
C ASP A 184 7.49 9.67 -11.15
N SER A 185 8.53 9.00 -10.63
CA SER A 185 8.66 8.59 -9.22
C SER A 185 8.60 9.77 -8.24
N CYS A 186 9.35 10.84 -8.50
CA CYS A 186 9.42 12.00 -7.61
C CYS A 186 8.07 12.74 -7.50
N ASN A 187 7.33 12.84 -8.62
CA ASN A 187 5.98 13.39 -8.63
C ASN A 187 4.97 12.46 -7.95
N LYS A 188 5.12 11.14 -8.09
CA LYS A 188 4.31 10.12 -7.38
C LYS A 188 4.56 10.12 -5.87
N LYS A 189 5.80 10.33 -5.42
CA LYS A 189 6.14 10.54 -4.00
C LYS A 189 5.45 11.78 -3.42
N GLN A 190 5.20 12.79 -4.26
CA GLN A 190 4.38 13.94 -3.86
C GLN A 190 2.88 13.62 -3.68
N ARG A 191 2.41 12.41 -4.01
CA ARG A 191 0.98 12.07 -3.99
C ARG A 191 0.64 10.89 -3.07
N ALA A 192 1.64 10.21 -2.52
CA ALA A 192 1.51 9.04 -1.66
C ALA A 192 1.14 9.42 -0.21
N GLN A 193 -0.08 9.89 0.02
CA GLN A 193 -0.70 9.90 1.35
C GLN A 193 -1.60 8.67 1.48
N ASP A 194 -1.78 8.12 2.69
CA ASP A 194 -2.91 7.21 2.91
C ASP A 194 -4.22 7.96 2.65
N PRO A 195 -4.93 7.67 1.53
CA PRO A 195 -6.07 8.48 1.16
C PRO A 195 -7.22 8.38 2.17
N PHE A 196 -7.33 7.24 2.86
CA PHE A 196 -8.37 6.97 3.85
C PHE A 196 -8.16 7.73 5.16
N ARG A 197 -6.92 8.16 5.44
CA ARG A 197 -6.57 8.96 6.62
C ARG A 197 -6.35 10.43 6.30
N SER A 198 -6.65 10.84 5.06
CA SER A 198 -6.58 12.24 4.68
C SER A 198 -7.59 13.07 5.47
N PRO A 199 -7.29 14.36 5.75
CA PRO A 199 -8.25 15.26 6.38
C PRO A 199 -9.58 15.36 5.62
N VAL A 200 -9.56 15.12 4.29
CA VAL A 200 -10.76 15.12 3.45
C VAL A 200 -11.68 13.96 3.82
N VAL A 201 -11.15 12.74 3.93
CA VAL A 201 -11.94 11.57 4.35
C VAL A 201 -12.37 11.69 5.81
N GLY A 202 -11.51 12.22 6.69
CA GLY A 202 -11.89 12.49 8.09
C GLY A 202 -13.10 13.43 8.19
N LYS A 203 -13.10 14.54 7.45
CA LYS A 203 -14.25 15.46 7.38
C LYS A 203 -15.50 14.79 6.82
N LEU A 204 -15.35 13.93 5.82
CA LEU A 204 -16.47 13.18 5.25
C LEU A 204 -17.09 12.21 6.26
N ILE A 205 -16.27 11.52 7.06
CA ILE A 205 -16.77 10.62 8.12
C ILE A 205 -17.57 11.42 9.16
N GLU A 206 -17.05 12.56 9.62
CA GLU A 206 -17.76 13.42 10.57
C GLU A 206 -19.04 14.02 9.97
N GLU A 207 -19.05 14.35 8.68
CA GLU A 207 -20.27 14.73 7.97
C GLU A 207 -21.29 13.60 7.96
N CYS A 208 -20.88 12.35 7.71
CA CYS A 208 -21.77 11.19 7.74
C CYS A 208 -22.37 10.94 9.13
N LYS A 209 -21.58 11.13 10.20
CA LYS A 209 -22.06 11.08 11.59
C LYS A 209 -23.12 12.15 11.84
N ARG A 210 -22.83 13.40 11.47
CA ARG A 210 -23.77 14.52 11.62
C ARG A 210 -25.08 14.28 10.87
N ARG A 211 -25.01 13.83 9.61
CA ARG A 211 -26.18 13.54 8.78
C ARG A 211 -27.06 12.43 9.36
N ARG A 212 -26.47 11.47 10.05
CA ARG A 212 -27.20 10.38 10.73
C ARG A 212 -27.81 10.83 12.06
N ALA A 213 -27.11 11.69 12.80
CA ALA A 213 -27.57 12.25 14.07
C ALA A 213 -28.65 13.33 13.89
N GLU A 214 -28.64 14.03 12.75
CA GLU A 214 -29.70 14.97 12.41
C GLU A 214 -31.03 14.20 12.27
N PRO A 215 -32.07 14.56 13.04
CA PRO A 215 -33.38 13.97 12.83
C PRO A 215 -33.77 14.24 11.38
N ALA A 216 -34.05 13.16 10.63
CA ALA A 216 -34.52 13.24 9.24
C ALA A 216 -35.50 14.41 9.17
N PRO A 217 -35.23 15.45 8.36
CA PRO A 217 -35.92 16.74 8.45
C PRO A 217 -37.38 16.41 8.51
N ALA A 218 -38.00 16.69 9.66
CA ALA A 218 -39.32 16.20 10.02
C ALA A 218 -40.16 16.25 8.76
N LEU A 219 -40.38 15.09 8.14
CA LEU A 219 -41.29 14.96 7.02
C LEU A 219 -42.55 15.55 7.59
N ARG A 220 -42.83 16.80 7.19
CA ARG A 220 -43.96 17.57 7.67
C ARG A 220 -45.08 16.57 7.73
N ARG A 221 -45.63 16.36 8.92
CA ARG A 221 -46.86 15.60 9.17
C ARG A 221 -47.90 16.11 8.19
N SER A 222 -47.89 15.53 7.01
CA SER A 222 -48.86 15.70 5.94
C SER A 222 -49.27 14.26 5.71
N SER A 223 -50.44 13.97 6.23
CA SER A 223 -51.17 12.71 6.24
C SER A 223 -51.53 12.19 4.85
N ARG A 224 -50.65 12.38 3.86
CA ARG A 224 -50.72 11.83 2.50
C ARG A 224 -49.32 11.52 1.98
N VAL A 225 -48.50 10.82 2.75
CA VAL A 225 -47.42 10.03 2.14
C VAL A 225 -48.12 8.86 1.47
N ARG A 226 -48.58 9.08 0.22
CA ARG A 226 -48.82 7.97 -0.70
C ARG A 226 -47.56 7.11 -0.58
N SER A 227 -47.72 5.85 -0.19
CA SER A 227 -46.75 4.80 -0.47
C SER A 227 -46.39 4.97 -1.94
N ARG A 228 -45.26 5.63 -2.22
CA ARG A 228 -44.73 5.70 -3.56
C ARG A 228 -44.19 4.30 -3.76
N MET A 229 -45.04 3.42 -4.28
CA MET A 229 -44.59 2.14 -4.80
C MET A 229 -43.36 2.41 -5.68
N PRO A 230 -42.27 1.64 -5.52
CA PRO A 230 -41.13 1.81 -6.39
C PRO A 230 -41.63 1.79 -7.84
N ARG A 231 -41.25 2.78 -8.64
CA ARG A 231 -41.64 2.85 -10.05
C ARG A 231 -41.18 1.62 -10.86
N LEU A 232 -40.31 0.81 -10.25
CA LEU A 232 -39.81 -0.45 -10.75
C LEU A 232 -40.36 -1.58 -9.88
N ASN A 233 -41.20 -2.44 -10.47
CA ASN A 233 -41.60 -3.73 -9.86
C ASN A 233 -40.43 -4.73 -9.98
N LEU A 234 -39.30 -4.43 -9.34
CA LEU A 234 -38.12 -5.27 -9.31
C LEU A 234 -37.86 -5.78 -7.88
N PRO A 235 -37.51 -7.07 -7.72
CA PRO A 235 -36.96 -7.59 -6.48
C PRO A 235 -35.71 -6.80 -6.03
N CYS A 236 -35.53 -6.67 -4.71
CA CYS A 236 -34.47 -5.84 -4.10
C CYS A 236 -33.05 -6.32 -4.47
N ASP A 237 -32.86 -7.63 -4.56
CA ASP A 237 -31.65 -8.29 -5.04
C ASP A 237 -31.31 -7.91 -6.49
N ILE A 238 -32.30 -7.94 -7.39
CA ILE A 238 -32.12 -7.50 -8.78
C ILE A 238 -31.78 -6.01 -8.84
N LEU A 239 -32.42 -5.19 -8.00
CA LEU A 239 -32.08 -3.78 -7.87
C LEU A 239 -30.63 -3.56 -7.41
N CYS A 240 -30.17 -4.31 -6.41
CA CYS A 240 -28.78 -4.26 -5.94
C CYS A 240 -27.80 -4.63 -7.06
N LEU A 241 -28.07 -5.71 -7.81
CA LEU A 241 -27.25 -6.13 -8.95
C LEU A 241 -27.17 -5.07 -10.05
N ILE A 242 -28.27 -4.38 -10.34
CA ILE A 242 -28.28 -3.26 -11.30
C ILE A 242 -27.39 -2.14 -10.77
N LEU A 243 -27.59 -1.73 -9.52
CA LEU A 243 -26.84 -0.64 -8.93
C LEU A 243 -25.34 -0.95 -8.88
N ASP A 244 -24.93 -2.18 -8.61
CA ASP A 244 -23.52 -2.63 -8.63
C ASP A 244 -22.82 -2.44 -9.98
N ARG A 245 -23.59 -2.32 -11.08
CA ARG A 245 -23.05 -2.02 -12.41
C ARG A 245 -22.96 -0.54 -12.73
N LEU A 246 -23.53 0.32 -11.89
CA LEU A 246 -23.58 1.77 -12.09
C LEU A 246 -22.45 2.48 -11.34
N ASP A 247 -21.95 3.57 -11.90
CA ASP A 247 -21.03 4.48 -11.20
C ASP A 247 -21.78 5.37 -10.19
N TYR A 248 -21.03 6.02 -9.27
CA TYR A 248 -21.63 6.83 -8.21
C TYR A 248 -22.61 7.90 -8.72
N LEU A 249 -22.35 8.49 -9.90
CA LEU A 249 -23.19 9.54 -10.47
C LEU A 249 -24.50 8.94 -11.02
N SER A 250 -24.40 7.81 -11.72
CA SER A 250 -25.55 7.09 -12.25
C SER A 250 -26.42 6.53 -11.13
N VAL A 251 -25.79 5.97 -10.08
CA VAL A 251 -26.49 5.53 -8.86
C VAL A 251 -27.23 6.70 -8.20
N ARG A 252 -26.59 7.87 -8.06
CA ARG A 252 -27.26 9.07 -7.50
C ARG A 252 -28.52 9.44 -8.27
N ARG A 253 -28.40 9.54 -9.60
CA ARG A 253 -29.52 9.87 -10.49
C ARG A 253 -30.60 8.81 -10.45
N PHE A 254 -30.22 7.54 -10.44
CA PHE A 254 -31.13 6.41 -10.33
C PHE A 254 -31.94 6.48 -9.02
N CYS A 255 -31.27 6.64 -7.87
CA CYS A 255 -31.98 6.73 -6.59
C CYS A 255 -32.89 7.96 -6.50
N GLN A 256 -32.53 9.08 -7.14
CA GLN A 256 -33.40 10.26 -7.24
C GLN A 256 -34.64 10.00 -8.12
N ALA A 257 -34.50 9.21 -9.19
CA ALA A 257 -35.58 8.91 -10.12
C ALA A 257 -36.57 7.85 -9.61
N VAL A 258 -36.07 6.87 -8.85
CA VAL A 258 -36.84 5.69 -8.42
C VAL A 258 -37.44 5.86 -7.02
N ASP A 259 -36.95 6.82 -6.22
CA ASP A 259 -37.45 7.15 -4.87
C ASP A 259 -37.55 5.93 -3.93
N CYS A 260 -36.71 4.92 -4.17
CA CYS A 260 -36.62 3.67 -3.42
C CYS A 260 -35.14 3.26 -3.28
N PRO A 261 -34.36 3.92 -2.42
CA PRO A 261 -32.98 3.53 -2.18
C PRO A 261 -32.93 2.16 -1.45
N PRO A 262 -31.94 1.29 -1.76
CA PRO A 262 -31.71 0.08 -0.98
C PRO A 262 -31.40 0.38 0.50
N MET A 263 -31.55 -0.65 1.33
CA MET A 263 -31.22 -0.60 2.76
C MET A 263 -29.74 -0.28 3.01
N ASP A 264 -29.41 0.21 4.21
CA ASP A 264 -28.03 0.48 4.63
C ASP A 264 -27.09 -0.71 4.48
N SER A 265 -27.60 -1.94 4.63
CA SER A 265 -26.80 -3.16 4.41
C SER A 265 -26.21 -3.24 3.01
N TYR A 266 -26.97 -2.86 1.98
CA TYR A 266 -26.46 -2.78 0.60
C TYR A 266 -25.33 -1.76 0.48
N TRP A 267 -25.53 -0.55 1.02
CA TRP A 267 -24.50 0.51 0.95
C TRP A 267 -23.22 0.13 1.69
N ARG A 268 -23.34 -0.57 2.82
CA ARG A 268 -22.19 -1.15 3.53
C ARG A 268 -21.46 -2.17 2.68
N CYS A 269 -22.18 -3.09 2.03
CA CYS A 269 -21.59 -4.08 1.13
C CYS A 269 -20.87 -3.42 -0.05
N ARG A 270 -21.50 -2.43 -0.69
CA ARG A 270 -20.91 -1.68 -1.81
C ARG A 270 -19.69 -0.86 -1.38
N ALA A 271 -19.72 -0.27 -0.19
CA ALA A 271 -18.61 0.50 0.33
C ALA A 271 -17.45 -0.38 0.83
N ALA A 272 -17.69 -1.64 1.18
CA ALA A 272 -16.68 -2.51 1.80
C ALA A 272 -15.37 -2.63 1.00
N PRO A 273 -15.36 -2.83 -0.34
CA PRO A 273 -14.13 -2.84 -1.13
C PRO A 273 -13.36 -1.51 -1.10
N HIS A 274 -14.05 -0.42 -0.76
CA HIS A 274 -13.49 0.90 -0.64
C HIS A 274 -13.11 1.29 0.79
N LEU A 275 -13.58 0.58 1.82
CA LEU A 275 -13.41 0.96 3.22
C LEU A 275 -12.69 -0.12 4.05
N PHE A 276 -12.16 -1.16 3.43
CA PHE A 276 -11.49 -2.28 4.12
C PHE A 276 -10.26 -1.87 4.97
N GLU A 277 -9.78 -0.64 4.82
CA GLU A 277 -8.68 -0.05 5.61
C GLU A 277 -9.17 0.83 6.78
N LEU A 278 -10.46 1.08 6.85
CA LEU A 278 -11.13 1.86 7.88
C LEU A 278 -11.93 0.92 8.80
N ASP A 279 -11.24 -0.07 9.38
CA ASP A 279 -11.86 -1.07 10.25
C ASP A 279 -12.55 -0.41 11.47
N GLU A 280 -12.07 0.74 11.94
CA GLU A 280 -12.66 1.45 13.08
C GLU A 280 -14.06 2.02 12.82
N ILE A 281 -14.43 2.33 11.58
CA ILE A 281 -15.77 2.86 11.27
C ILE A 281 -16.78 1.75 10.96
N ARG A 282 -16.33 0.50 10.87
CA ARG A 282 -17.16 -0.65 10.46
C ARG A 282 -18.42 -0.81 11.33
N HIS A 283 -18.31 -0.49 12.61
CA HIS A 283 -19.39 -0.60 13.60
C HIS A 283 -20.06 0.73 13.91
N GLU A 284 -19.66 1.83 13.27
CA GLU A 284 -20.27 3.14 13.50
C GLU A 284 -21.63 3.26 12.79
N ASP A 285 -22.54 4.03 13.39
CA ASP A 285 -23.81 4.41 12.76
C ASP A 285 -23.60 5.65 11.89
N LEU A 286 -23.44 5.42 10.58
CA LEU A 286 -23.10 6.43 9.58
C LEU A 286 -24.16 6.47 8.48
N ASP A 287 -24.28 7.60 7.79
CA ASP A 287 -24.94 7.67 6.48
C ASP A 287 -24.09 6.91 5.44
N TRP A 288 -24.21 5.57 5.43
CA TRP A 288 -23.42 4.67 4.59
C TRP A 288 -23.60 4.93 3.10
N ARG A 289 -24.81 5.35 2.70
CA ARG A 289 -25.10 5.76 1.32
C ARG A 289 -24.26 6.98 0.94
N HIS A 290 -24.26 8.02 1.78
CA HIS A 290 -23.49 9.22 1.51
C HIS A 290 -21.98 8.93 1.50
N LEU A 291 -21.49 8.19 2.50
CA LEU A 291 -20.09 7.78 2.60
C LEU A 291 -19.62 7.02 1.35
N CYS A 292 -20.36 5.98 0.94
CA CYS A 292 -20.04 5.16 -0.22
C CYS A 292 -19.89 6.03 -1.48
N LEU A 293 -20.88 6.87 -1.76
CA LEU A 293 -20.93 7.65 -2.98
C LEU A 293 -19.91 8.79 -3.02
N GLU A 294 -19.64 9.47 -1.90
CA GLU A 294 -18.58 10.49 -1.85
C GLU A 294 -17.19 9.86 -1.90
N ILE A 295 -16.97 8.67 -1.33
CA ILE A 295 -15.69 7.95 -1.49
C ILE A 295 -15.48 7.53 -2.95
N GLU A 296 -16.49 6.96 -3.62
CA GLU A 296 -16.41 6.63 -5.06
C GLU A 296 -16.10 7.87 -5.91
N LYS A 297 -16.73 9.01 -5.59
CA LYS A 297 -16.46 10.29 -6.25
C LYS A 297 -15.03 10.75 -6.00
N LEU A 298 -14.56 10.75 -4.75
CA LEU A 298 -13.20 11.15 -4.38
C LEU A 298 -12.16 10.27 -5.08
N ARG A 299 -12.38 8.96 -5.18
CA ARG A 299 -11.49 8.05 -5.91
C ARG A 299 -11.39 8.38 -7.40
N ARG A 300 -12.47 8.88 -8.01
CA ARG A 300 -12.48 9.27 -9.43
C ARG A 300 -11.89 10.67 -9.66
N SER A 301 -12.11 11.61 -8.74
CA SER A 301 -11.74 13.01 -8.93
C SER A 301 -10.43 13.42 -8.25
N SER A 302 -9.92 12.64 -7.31
CA SER A 302 -8.72 12.98 -6.54
C SER A 302 -7.53 12.13 -6.90
N GLU A 303 -6.40 12.78 -7.15
CA GLU A 303 -5.11 12.11 -7.30
C GLU A 303 -4.64 11.44 -5.99
N THR A 304 -5.21 11.78 -4.83
CA THR A 304 -4.83 11.21 -3.53
C THR A 304 -5.03 9.69 -3.50
N PHE A 305 -6.04 9.16 -4.18
CA PHE A 305 -6.32 7.72 -4.20
C PHE A 305 -5.50 6.95 -5.24
N TRP A 306 -4.84 7.64 -6.19
CA TRP A 306 -4.16 6.98 -7.30
C TRP A 306 -3.09 5.99 -6.84
N GLY A 307 -2.23 6.39 -5.90
CA GLY A 307 -1.15 5.54 -5.40
C GLY A 307 -1.67 4.29 -4.67
N ARG A 308 -2.76 4.45 -3.92
CA ARG A 308 -3.42 3.34 -3.23
C ARG A 308 -4.11 2.41 -4.22
N ASP A 309 -4.90 2.94 -5.13
CA ASP A 309 -5.63 2.17 -6.15
C ASP A 309 -4.70 1.36 -7.04
N ARG A 310 -3.56 1.96 -7.41
CA ARG A 310 -2.45 1.27 -8.07
C ARG A 310 -1.93 0.12 -7.21
N THR A 311 -1.59 0.38 -5.96
CA THR A 311 -1.07 -0.65 -5.04
C THR A 311 -2.04 -1.81 -4.88
N LEU A 312 -3.34 -1.54 -4.70
CA LEU A 312 -4.38 -2.56 -4.61
C LEU A 312 -4.52 -3.38 -5.89
N ARG A 313 -4.40 -2.73 -7.06
CA ARG A 313 -4.42 -3.43 -8.34
C ARG A 313 -3.22 -4.37 -8.49
N ILE A 314 -2.03 -3.91 -8.11
CA ILE A 314 -0.82 -4.73 -8.12
C ILE A 314 -0.97 -5.91 -7.16
N LEU A 315 -1.45 -5.69 -5.93
CA LEU A 315 -1.63 -6.75 -4.93
C LEU A 315 -2.65 -7.80 -5.37
N ARG A 316 -3.78 -7.39 -5.98
CA ARG A 316 -4.76 -8.35 -6.53
C ARG A 316 -4.15 -9.20 -7.65
N HIS A 317 -3.40 -8.57 -8.55
CA HIS A 317 -2.69 -9.32 -9.59
C HIS A 317 -1.65 -10.29 -9.01
N ASN A 318 -0.88 -9.83 -8.02
CA ASN A 318 0.11 -10.64 -7.34
C ASN A 318 -0.53 -11.78 -6.57
N LYS A 319 -1.72 -11.61 -5.99
CA LYS A 319 -2.47 -12.69 -5.34
C LYS A 319 -2.69 -13.85 -6.31
N ASP A 320 -3.29 -13.57 -7.45
CA ASP A 320 -3.60 -14.61 -8.43
C ASP A 320 -2.31 -15.23 -8.98
N ALA A 321 -1.27 -14.42 -9.18
CA ALA A 321 0.04 -14.91 -9.64
C ALA A 321 0.78 -15.75 -8.59
N CYS A 322 0.67 -15.43 -7.30
CA CYS A 322 1.25 -16.23 -6.22
C CYS A 322 0.57 -17.60 -6.14
N LEU A 323 -0.76 -17.63 -6.17
CA LEU A 323 -1.52 -18.89 -6.18
C LEU A 323 -1.11 -19.78 -7.36
N ARG A 324 -1.09 -19.23 -8.57
CA ARG A 324 -0.62 -19.97 -9.76
C ARG A 324 0.82 -20.45 -9.61
N ASN A 325 1.70 -19.64 -9.03
CA ASN A 325 3.11 -20.02 -8.87
C ASN A 325 3.30 -21.15 -7.85
N LEU A 326 2.50 -21.20 -6.80
CA LEU A 326 2.52 -22.29 -5.80
C LEU A 326 2.06 -23.62 -6.40
N GLU A 327 1.20 -23.59 -7.41
CA GLU A 327 0.69 -24.79 -8.10
C GLU A 327 1.66 -25.34 -9.15
N LYS A 328 2.72 -24.61 -9.52
CA LYS A 328 3.70 -25.06 -10.52
C LYS A 328 4.55 -26.21 -10.00
N ALA A 329 4.85 -27.18 -10.86
CA ALA A 329 5.82 -28.24 -10.56
C ALA A 329 7.23 -27.68 -10.27
N GLN A 330 7.57 -26.55 -10.90
CA GLN A 330 8.78 -25.77 -10.62
C GLN A 330 8.37 -24.31 -10.38
N PRO A 331 8.12 -23.93 -9.12
CA PRO A 331 7.75 -22.56 -8.77
C PRO A 331 8.87 -21.57 -9.11
N LEU A 332 8.50 -20.39 -9.60
CA LEU A 332 9.41 -19.28 -9.79
C LEU A 332 10.00 -18.86 -8.44
N THR A 333 11.33 -18.73 -8.36
CA THR A 333 12.02 -18.31 -7.15
C THR A 333 12.61 -16.90 -7.26
N PRO A 334 12.91 -16.22 -6.13
CA PRO A 334 13.59 -14.93 -6.17
C PRO A 334 14.94 -15.01 -6.89
N LYS A 335 15.67 -16.12 -6.74
CA LYS A 335 16.95 -16.37 -7.43
C LYS A 335 16.78 -16.28 -8.94
N ASP A 336 15.73 -16.89 -9.49
CA ASP A 336 15.49 -16.93 -10.94
C ASP A 336 15.23 -15.52 -11.47
N VAL A 337 14.37 -14.76 -10.77
CA VAL A 337 14.04 -13.38 -11.15
C VAL A 337 15.24 -12.45 -11.02
N ILE A 338 15.98 -12.52 -9.91
CA ILE A 338 17.18 -11.70 -9.66
C ILE A 338 18.26 -11.99 -10.70
N ASN A 339 18.54 -13.26 -10.98
CA ASN A 339 19.51 -13.64 -12.01
C ASN A 339 19.04 -13.19 -13.39
N TYR A 340 17.75 -13.34 -13.71
CA TYR A 340 17.21 -12.83 -14.97
C TYR A 340 17.38 -11.30 -15.08
N ILE A 341 17.18 -10.55 -14.00
CA ILE A 341 17.40 -9.10 -13.98
C ILE A 341 18.88 -8.76 -14.23
N GLN A 342 19.79 -9.50 -13.58
CA GLN A 342 21.23 -9.28 -13.65
C GLN A 342 21.83 -9.67 -15.01
N PHE A 343 21.37 -10.76 -15.61
CA PHE A 343 22.03 -11.42 -16.74
C PHE A 343 21.15 -11.60 -17.99
N GLY A 344 19.82 -11.64 -17.84
CA GLY A 344 18.88 -12.01 -18.90
C GLY A 344 18.24 -10.86 -19.68
N ALA A 345 18.46 -9.60 -19.29
CA ALA A 345 17.87 -8.45 -19.97
C ALA A 345 18.60 -8.14 -21.31
N GLY A 346 17.88 -8.28 -22.42
CA GLY A 346 18.32 -7.74 -23.71
C GLY A 346 18.44 -6.21 -23.65
N ARG A 347 19.52 -5.65 -24.19
CA ARG A 347 19.68 -4.19 -24.32
C ARG A 347 19.02 -3.73 -25.63
N ASP A 348 17.72 -3.43 -25.61
CA ASP A 348 17.02 -2.94 -26.80
C ASP A 348 17.34 -1.46 -27.13
N SER A 349 17.78 -0.65 -26.16
CA SER A 349 18.29 0.70 -26.40
C SER A 349 19.16 1.18 -25.24
N ALA A 350 19.91 2.27 -25.44
CA ALA A 350 20.78 2.87 -24.43
C ALA A 350 20.07 3.34 -23.14
N PHE A 351 18.73 3.30 -23.08
CA PHE A 351 17.96 3.93 -22.00
C PHE A 351 16.94 3.03 -21.29
N ASN A 352 16.51 1.90 -21.85
CA ASN A 352 15.51 1.00 -21.24
C ASN A 352 15.93 -0.48 -21.32
N ARG A 353 15.97 -1.17 -20.17
CA ARG A 353 16.04 -2.65 -20.15
C ARG A 353 14.63 -3.18 -20.34
N VAL A 354 14.39 -3.99 -21.38
CA VAL A 354 13.11 -4.68 -21.57
C VAL A 354 13.26 -6.09 -21.03
N PHE A 355 12.40 -6.47 -20.08
CA PHE A 355 12.37 -7.80 -19.49
C PHE A 355 11.29 -8.63 -20.19
N LYS A 356 11.70 -9.58 -21.03
CA LYS A 356 10.81 -10.57 -21.65
C LYS A 356 10.99 -11.92 -20.97
N TYR A 357 10.24 -12.14 -19.90
CA TYR A 357 10.33 -13.38 -19.14
C TYR A 357 10.00 -14.61 -20.01
N PRO A 358 10.70 -15.74 -19.82
CA PRO A 358 10.35 -17.00 -20.47
C PRO A 358 8.90 -17.38 -20.23
N VAL A 359 8.28 -18.13 -21.16
CA VAL A 359 6.88 -18.59 -21.03
C VAL A 359 6.68 -19.37 -19.72
N GLU A 360 7.71 -20.11 -19.30
CA GLU A 360 7.76 -20.89 -18.05
C GLU A 360 7.53 -20.02 -16.79
N PHE A 361 7.86 -18.73 -16.85
CA PHE A 361 7.72 -17.80 -15.73
C PHE A 361 6.31 -17.20 -15.63
N ASN A 362 5.46 -17.36 -16.65
CA ASN A 362 4.13 -16.75 -16.72
C ASN A 362 3.03 -17.59 -16.08
#